data_AF-A0A434RTK9-F1
#
_entry.id   AF-A0A434RTK9-F1
#
_cell.length_a   1.000
_cell.length_b   1.000
_cell.length_c   1.000
_cell.angle_alpha   90.00
_cell.angle_beta   90.00
_cell.angle_gamma   90.00
#
_symmetry.space_group_name_H-M   'P 1'
#
loop_
_entity.id
_entity.type
_entity.pdbx_description
1 polymer ?
#
loop_
_entity_poly.entity_id
_entity_poly.type
_entity_poly.pdbx_seq_one_letter_code
_entity_poly.pdbx_strand_id
1 'polypeptide(L)'
;NTQVSILAFALGFAFAVPSVLIILMNGCMLGAIFQIYAAKGLGFELGGWLSIHGTTELFAIAIAGAAGMRIGTSIAFPGELTRMAAASRAGRVAATAMVGVVMMLLFAGLLEGIGRQTITSDIARYSIGGGMLALWISYFYLFRMVRHGNG
;
A
#
# COMPACT_ATOMS: atom_id res chain seq x y z
N ASN A 1 -7.82 5.10 4.11
CA ASN A 1 -7.57 4.03 3.11
C ASN A 1 -7.53 2.58 3.64
N THR A 2 -7.82 2.34 4.93
CA THR A 2 -7.81 1.00 5.53
C THR A 2 -8.79 0.02 4.86
N GLN A 3 -10.02 0.45 4.57
CA GLN A 3 -11.02 -0.38 3.89
C GLN A 3 -10.56 -0.81 2.48
N VAL A 4 -9.95 0.10 1.72
CA VAL A 4 -9.41 -0.20 0.38
C VAL A 4 -8.30 -1.24 0.46
N SER A 5 -7.41 -1.13 1.46
CA SER A 5 -6.34 -2.11 1.67
C SER A 5 -6.88 -3.49 2.05
N ILE A 6 -7.86 -3.54 2.95
CA ILE A 6 -8.53 -4.79 3.35
C ILE A 6 -9.24 -5.43 2.16
N LEU A 7 -9.98 -4.66 1.37
CA LEU A 7 -10.68 -5.16 0.18
C LEU A 7 -9.70 -5.60 -0.91
N ALA A 8 -8.62 -4.85 -1.16
CA ALA A 8 -7.59 -5.22 -2.11
C ALA A 8 -6.89 -6.53 -1.72
N PHE A 9 -6.63 -6.75 -0.43
CA PHE A 9 -6.12 -8.03 0.07
C PHE A 9 -7.17 -9.14 -0.04
N ALA A 10 -8.37 -8.91 0.52
CA ALA A 10 -9.43 -9.89 0.64
C ALA A 10 -9.91 -10.37 -0.73
N LEU A 11 -9.97 -9.50 -1.74
CA LEU A 11 -10.41 -9.91 -3.08
C LEU A 11 -9.30 -10.50 -3.93
N GLY A 12 -8.05 -10.50 -3.45
CA GLY A 12 -6.91 -10.95 -4.24
C GLY A 12 -6.92 -12.45 -4.51
N PHE A 13 -7.63 -13.24 -3.69
CA PHE A 13 -7.83 -14.67 -3.96
C PHE A 13 -8.64 -14.91 -5.24
N ALA A 14 -9.47 -13.95 -5.66
CA ALA A 14 -10.28 -14.02 -6.88
C ALA A 14 -9.46 -13.61 -8.12
N PHE A 15 -8.33 -14.29 -8.34
CA PHE A 15 -7.45 -14.11 -9.51
C PHE A 15 -6.96 -12.68 -9.73
N ALA A 16 -6.72 -11.91 -8.67
CA ALA A 16 -6.26 -10.51 -8.73
C ALA A 16 -7.24 -9.48 -9.33
N VAL A 17 -8.19 -9.88 -10.16
CA VAL A 17 -9.04 -8.96 -10.94
C VAL A 17 -9.74 -7.92 -10.06
N PRO A 18 -10.48 -8.28 -9.00
CA PRO A 18 -11.21 -7.27 -8.24
C PRO A 18 -10.27 -6.39 -7.39
N SER A 19 -9.13 -6.92 -6.94
CA SER A 19 -8.09 -6.14 -6.26
C SER A 19 -7.51 -5.06 -7.18
N VAL A 20 -7.15 -5.44 -8.41
CA VAL A 20 -6.63 -4.50 -9.41
C VAL A 20 -7.68 -3.44 -9.73
N LEU A 21 -8.93 -3.83 -9.93
CA LEU A 21 -10.02 -2.89 -10.21
C LEU A 21 -10.24 -1.88 -9.08
N ILE A 22 -10.26 -2.33 -7.81
CA ILE A 22 -10.42 -1.41 -6.67
C ILE A 22 -9.23 -0.47 -6.54
N ILE A 23 -8.00 -0.94 -6.75
CA ILE A 23 -6.80 -0.10 -6.71
C ILE A 23 -6.84 0.95 -7.83
N LEU A 24 -7.15 0.53 -9.06
CA LEU A 24 -7.28 1.42 -10.21
C LEU A 24 -8.39 2.44 -10.00
N MET A 25 -9.56 2.04 -9.52
CA MET A 25 -10.68 2.95 -9.31
C MET A 25 -10.36 4.01 -8.25
N ASN A 26 -9.68 3.62 -7.15
CA ASN A 26 -9.20 4.57 -6.15
C ASN A 26 -8.11 5.50 -6.72
N GLY A 27 -7.20 4.97 -7.53
CA GLY A 27 -6.18 5.76 -8.21
C GLY A 27 -6.76 6.78 -9.20
N CYS A 28 -7.75 6.38 -10.01
CA CYS A 28 -8.46 7.27 -10.92
C CYS A 28 -9.22 8.37 -10.17
N MET A 29 -9.91 8.02 -9.07
CA MET A 29 -10.59 9.01 -8.23
C MET A 29 -9.61 10.02 -7.64
N LEU A 30 -8.48 9.55 -7.13
CA LEU A 30 -7.42 10.41 -6.59
C LEU A 30 -6.85 11.34 -7.68
N GLY A 31 -6.57 10.80 -8.87
CA GLY A 31 -6.10 11.58 -10.01
C GLY A 31 -7.12 12.63 -10.48
N ALA A 32 -8.41 12.30 -10.48
CA ALA A 32 -9.47 13.24 -10.84
C ALA A 32 -9.55 14.41 -9.84
N ILE A 33 -9.50 14.13 -8.53
CA ILE A 33 -9.45 15.17 -7.49
C ILE A 33 -8.18 16.02 -7.67
N PHE A 34 -7.04 15.38 -7.89
CA PHE A 34 -5.78 16.09 -8.12
C PHE A 34 -5.87 17.07 -9.30
N GLN A 35 -6.42 16.61 -10.42
CA GLN A 35 -6.58 17.43 -11.61
C GLN A 35 -7.50 18.63 -11.39
N ILE A 36 -8.59 18.47 -10.63
CA ILE A 36 -9.51 19.58 -10.31
C ILE A 36 -8.78 20.69 -9.55
N TYR A 37 -7.95 20.34 -8.57
CA TYR A 37 -7.20 21.33 -7.78
C TYR A 37 -6.02 21.91 -8.57
N ALA A 38 -5.32 21.08 -9.33
CA ALA A 38 -4.23 21.52 -10.20
C ALA A 38 -4.72 22.56 -11.23
N ALA A 39 -5.91 22.35 -11.81
CA ALA A 39 -6.54 23.30 -12.72
C ALA A 39 -6.89 24.66 -12.07
N LYS A 40 -6.91 24.73 -10.73
CA LYS A 40 -7.10 25.96 -9.95
C LYS A 40 -5.80 26.53 -9.39
N GLY A 41 -4.65 25.96 -9.76
CA GLY A 41 -3.34 26.37 -9.24
C GLY A 41 -3.03 25.85 -7.83
N LEU A 42 -3.84 24.93 -7.30
CA LEU A 42 -3.73 24.38 -5.93
C LEU A 42 -3.13 22.97 -5.88
N GLY A 43 -2.49 22.54 -6.96
CA GLY A 43 -1.97 21.16 -7.09
C GLY A 43 -0.81 20.87 -6.14
N PHE A 44 0.03 21.88 -5.86
CA PHE A 44 1.19 21.72 -4.98
C PHE A 44 0.76 21.52 -3.52
N GLU A 45 -0.16 22.37 -3.06
CA GLU A 45 -0.76 22.36 -1.73
C GLU A 45 -1.53 21.06 -1.50
N LEU A 46 -2.38 20.66 -2.46
CA LEU A 46 -3.11 19.40 -2.38
C LEU A 46 -2.15 18.21 -2.31
N GLY A 47 -1.11 18.21 -3.15
CA GLY A 47 -0.14 17.12 -3.18
C GLY A 47 0.63 17.01 -1.85
N GLY A 48 1.02 18.12 -1.23
CA GLY A 48 1.65 18.11 0.09
C GLY A 48 0.67 17.64 1.17
N TRP A 49 -0.54 18.20 1.19
CA TRP A 49 -1.60 17.82 2.12
C TRP A 49 -1.92 16.31 2.06
N LEU A 50 -1.92 15.74 0.86
CA LEU A 50 -2.12 14.31 0.65
C LEU A 50 -0.85 13.50 0.99
N SER A 51 0.34 13.95 0.57
CA SER A 51 1.56 13.15 0.62
C SER A 51 1.97 12.77 2.04
N ILE A 52 1.71 13.63 3.02
CA ILE A 52 2.16 13.43 4.41
C ILE A 52 1.71 12.09 5.00
N HIS A 53 0.57 11.55 4.57
CA HIS A 53 0.05 10.25 4.99
C HIS A 53 -0.18 9.32 3.78
N GLY A 54 -0.63 9.88 2.65
CA GLY A 54 -1.08 9.14 1.48
C GLY A 54 0.00 8.31 0.80
N THR A 55 1.28 8.70 0.87
CA THR A 55 2.36 7.88 0.31
C THR A 55 2.48 6.53 1.03
N THR A 56 2.34 6.53 2.37
CA THR A 56 2.34 5.31 3.18
C THR A 56 1.10 4.46 2.87
N GLU A 57 -0.07 5.08 2.76
CA GLU A 57 -1.31 4.36 2.46
C GLU A 57 -1.31 3.73 1.06
N LEU A 58 -0.86 4.46 0.04
CA LEU A 58 -0.79 3.95 -1.33
C LEU A 58 0.17 2.76 -1.42
N PHE A 59 1.32 2.84 -0.75
CA PHE A 59 2.25 1.71 -0.70
C PHE A 59 1.68 0.53 0.10
N ALA A 60 0.96 0.78 1.20
CA ALA A 60 0.26 -0.26 1.96
C ALA A 60 -0.81 -0.98 1.12
N ILE A 61 -1.61 -0.22 0.35
CA ILE A 61 -2.59 -0.77 -0.60
C ILE A 61 -1.89 -1.66 -1.64
N ALA A 62 -0.76 -1.21 -2.19
CA ALA A 62 -0.02 -1.98 -3.19
C ALA A 62 0.49 -3.32 -2.62
N ILE A 63 1.06 -3.32 -1.41
CA ILE A 63 1.51 -4.54 -0.73
C ILE A 63 0.32 -5.45 -0.41
N ALA A 64 -0.78 -4.90 0.10
CA ALA A 64 -2.00 -5.64 0.42
C ALA A 64 -2.59 -6.33 -0.82
N GLY A 65 -2.69 -5.59 -1.93
CA GLY A 65 -3.10 -6.13 -3.22
C GLY A 65 -2.16 -7.25 -3.67
N ALA A 66 -0.86 -7.02 -3.70
CA ALA A 66 0.12 -8.04 -4.09
C ALA A 66 0.06 -9.31 -3.22
N ALA A 67 -0.13 -9.16 -1.91
CA ALA A 67 -0.27 -10.27 -0.97
C ALA A 67 -1.53 -11.10 -1.27
N GLY A 68 -2.67 -10.45 -1.52
CA GLY A 68 -3.91 -11.12 -1.92
C GLY A 68 -3.76 -11.84 -3.27
N MET A 69 -3.21 -11.16 -4.29
CA MET A 69 -2.97 -11.73 -5.63
C MET A 69 -2.07 -12.96 -5.57
N ARG A 70 -1.06 -12.97 -4.70
CA ARG A 70 -0.17 -14.12 -4.50
C ARG A 70 -0.93 -15.35 -3.97
N ILE A 71 -1.91 -15.16 -3.08
CA ILE A 71 -2.76 -16.25 -2.62
C ILE A 71 -3.62 -16.77 -3.78
N GLY A 72 -4.30 -15.88 -4.50
CA GLY A 72 -5.17 -16.25 -5.62
C GLY A 72 -4.45 -17.00 -6.74
N THR A 73 -3.29 -16.50 -7.15
CA THR A 73 -2.45 -17.15 -8.17
C THR A 73 -1.90 -18.49 -7.71
N SER A 74 -1.52 -18.64 -6.43
CA SER A 74 -1.09 -19.93 -5.87
C SER A 74 -2.23 -20.96 -5.81
N ILE A 75 -3.48 -20.51 -5.62
CA ILE A 75 -4.66 -21.38 -5.69
C ILE A 75 -4.95 -21.78 -7.14
N ALA A 76 -4.85 -20.83 -8.08
CA ALA A 76 -5.11 -21.02 -9.49
C ALA A 76 -4.14 -22.03 -10.13
N PHE A 77 -2.85 -21.89 -9.82
CA PHE A 77 -1.75 -22.69 -10.37
C PHE A 77 -0.95 -23.36 -9.24
N PRO A 78 -1.51 -24.40 -8.59
CA PRO A 78 -0.92 -24.97 -7.38
C PRO A 78 0.26 -25.92 -7.63
N GLY A 79 0.50 -26.30 -8.90
CA GLY A 79 1.50 -27.31 -9.26
C GLY A 79 1.17 -28.66 -8.63
N GLU A 80 2.16 -29.26 -7.96
CA GLU A 80 2.05 -30.55 -7.26
C GLU A 80 1.27 -30.48 -5.93
N LEU A 81 0.95 -29.28 -5.44
CA LEU A 81 0.22 -29.12 -4.17
C LEU A 81 -1.29 -29.22 -4.39
N THR A 82 -2.01 -29.65 -3.35
CA THR A 82 -3.46 -29.39 -3.30
C THR A 82 -3.72 -27.89 -3.22
N ARG A 83 -4.85 -27.42 -3.76
CA ARG A 83 -5.23 -25.99 -3.69
C ARG A 83 -5.21 -25.44 -2.26
N MET A 84 -5.65 -26.24 -1.29
CA MET A 84 -5.64 -25.87 0.12
C MET A 84 -4.23 -25.77 0.70
N ALA A 85 -3.32 -26.70 0.34
CA ALA A 85 -1.92 -26.63 0.76
C ALA A 85 -1.20 -25.42 0.13
N ALA A 86 -1.44 -25.16 -1.16
CA ALA A 86 -0.90 -24.00 -1.86
C ALA A 86 -1.42 -22.67 -1.24
N ALA A 87 -2.72 -22.59 -0.95
CA ALA A 87 -3.33 -21.45 -0.27
C ALA A 87 -2.70 -21.22 1.11
N SER A 88 -2.57 -22.26 1.93
CA SER A 88 -1.97 -22.19 3.27
C SER A 88 -0.53 -21.69 3.22
N ARG A 89 0.27 -22.20 2.28
CA ARG A 89 1.67 -21.79 2.10
C ARG A 89 1.77 -20.33 1.67
N ALA A 90 0.99 -19.90 0.69
CA ALA A 90 0.96 -18.51 0.23
C ALA A 90 0.42 -17.57 1.34
N GLY A 91 -0.60 -18.02 2.06
CA GLY A 91 -1.26 -17.30 3.14
C GLY A 91 -0.32 -16.96 4.29
N ARG A 92 0.60 -17.86 4.67
CA ARG A 92 1.61 -17.54 5.69
C ARG A 92 2.51 -16.37 5.30
N VAL A 93 3.00 -16.36 4.06
CA VAL A 93 3.85 -15.26 3.55
C VAL A 93 3.04 -13.97 3.44
N ALA A 94 1.81 -14.07 2.95
CA ALA A 94 0.91 -12.95 2.82
C ALA A 94 0.52 -12.35 4.19
N ALA A 95 0.30 -13.18 5.21
CA ALA A 95 0.02 -12.74 6.58
C ALA A 95 1.18 -11.91 7.15
N THR A 96 2.43 -12.33 6.95
CA THR A 96 3.60 -11.53 7.36
C THR A 96 3.64 -10.16 6.66
N ALA A 97 3.33 -10.11 5.36
CA ALA A 97 3.24 -8.83 4.65
C ALA A 97 2.10 -7.95 5.20
N MET A 98 0.95 -8.54 5.53
CA MET A 98 -0.20 -7.83 6.09
C MET A 98 0.06 -7.25 7.47
N VAL A 99 0.91 -7.87 8.31
CA VAL A 99 1.36 -7.25 9.57
C VAL A 99 2.07 -5.92 9.28
N GLY A 100 2.94 -5.89 8.27
CA GLY A 100 3.58 -4.66 7.81
C GLY A 100 2.58 -3.62 7.31
N VAL A 101 1.59 -4.03 6.49
CA VAL A 101 0.50 -3.16 6.02
C VAL A 101 -0.28 -2.55 7.18
N VAL A 102 -0.62 -3.34 8.21
CA VAL A 102 -1.33 -2.82 9.39
C VAL A 102 -0.49 -1.76 10.10
N MET A 103 0.80 -2.01 10.32
CA MET A 103 1.70 -1.01 10.92
C MET A 103 1.78 0.26 10.07
N MET A 104 1.91 0.13 8.76
CA MET A 104 1.92 1.26 7.83
C MET A 104 0.64 2.10 7.95
N LEU A 105 -0.54 1.45 7.97
CA LEU A 105 -1.83 2.14 8.07
C LEU A 105 -2.02 2.81 9.43
N LEU A 106 -1.47 2.26 10.52
CA LEU A 106 -1.47 2.90 11.83
C LEU A 106 -0.66 4.21 11.79
N PHE A 107 0.56 4.18 11.24
CA PHE A 107 1.39 5.39 11.09
C PHE A 107 0.75 6.39 10.13
N ALA A 108 0.16 5.93 9.02
CA ALA A 108 -0.56 6.80 8.11
C ALA A 108 -1.75 7.47 8.80
N GLY A 109 -2.54 6.74 9.60
CA GLY A 109 -3.64 7.27 10.38
C GLY A 109 -3.20 8.32 11.41
N LEU A 110 -2.03 8.13 12.04
CA LEU A 110 -1.44 9.11 12.94
C LEU A 110 -1.02 10.40 12.20
N LEU A 111 -0.36 10.24 11.05
CA LEU A 111 0.04 11.37 10.19
C LEU A 111 -1.18 12.09 9.60
N GLU A 112 -2.25 11.35 9.29
CA GLU A 112 -3.54 11.86 8.85
C GLU A 112 -4.21 12.72 9.94
N GLY A 113 -4.36 12.15 11.13
CA GLY A 113 -5.12 12.75 12.22
C GLY A 113 -4.38 13.89 12.93
N ILE A 114 -3.05 13.81 13.03
CA ILE A 114 -2.23 14.80 13.72
C ILE A 114 -1.39 15.58 12.72
N GLY A 115 -0.47 14.92 12.01
CA GLY A 115 0.55 15.58 11.20
C GLY A 115 -0.03 16.52 10.14
N ARG A 116 -1.09 16.08 9.44
CA ARG A 116 -1.77 16.88 8.42
C ARG A 116 -2.34 18.19 8.96
N GLN A 117 -2.82 18.17 10.20
CA GLN A 117 -3.47 19.31 10.86
C GLN A 117 -2.44 20.26 11.49
N THR A 118 -1.35 19.72 12.06
CA THR A 118 -0.36 20.51 12.80
C THR A 118 0.75 21.06 11.92
N ILE A 119 1.07 20.40 10.81
CA ILE A 119 2.14 20.83 9.89
C ILE A 119 1.51 21.64 8.76
N THR A 120 1.81 22.94 8.73
CA THR A 120 1.24 23.90 7.77
C THR A 120 2.15 24.16 6.56
N SER A 121 3.44 23.83 6.64
CA SER A 121 4.37 23.96 5.51
C SER A 121 4.24 22.78 4.56
N ASP A 122 3.90 23.04 3.30
CA ASP A 122 3.74 21.99 2.28
C ASP A 122 5.07 21.28 1.97
N ILE A 123 6.18 22.01 1.97
CA ILE A 123 7.52 21.42 1.81
C ILE A 123 7.80 20.42 2.93
N ALA A 124 7.44 20.75 4.17
CA ALA A 124 7.57 19.82 5.29
C ALA A 124 6.65 18.60 5.12
N ARG A 125 5.42 18.79 4.64
CA ARG A 125 4.49 17.68 4.35
C ARG A 125 5.02 16.72 3.27
N TYR A 126 5.61 17.26 2.20
CA TYR A 126 6.28 16.46 1.17
C TYR A 126 7.50 15.74 1.72
N SER A 127 8.30 16.41 2.55
CA SER A 127 9.50 15.81 3.14
C SER A 127 9.16 14.64 4.05
N ILE A 128 8.12 14.78 4.88
CA ILE A 128 7.62 13.70 5.74
C ILE A 128 7.01 12.58 4.91
N GLY A 129 6.13 12.92 3.95
CA GLY A 129 5.50 11.92 3.07
C GLY A 129 6.52 11.12 2.25
N GLY A 130 7.50 11.80 1.65
CA GLY A 130 8.59 11.17 0.91
C GLY A 130 9.53 10.38 1.82
N GLY A 131 9.87 10.92 2.99
CA GLY A 131 10.69 10.24 3.99
C GLY A 131 10.06 8.96 4.50
N MET A 132 8.76 8.96 4.79
CA MET A 132 8.00 7.77 5.17
C MET A 132 7.98 6.72 4.05
N LEU A 133 7.74 7.14 2.81
CA LEU A 133 7.78 6.22 1.67
C LEU A 133 9.16 5.57 1.50
N ALA A 134 10.22 6.38 1.58
CA ALA A 134 11.60 5.91 1.51
C ALA A 134 11.93 4.94 2.65
N LEU A 135 11.44 5.21 3.87
CA LEU A 135 11.57 4.33 5.02
C LEU A 135 10.91 2.98 4.76
N TRP A 136 9.67 2.96 4.28
CA TRP A 136 8.96 1.70 4.00
C TRP A 136 9.61 0.91 2.87
N ILE A 137 10.01 1.55 1.78
CA ILE A 137 10.75 0.91 0.69
C ILE A 137 12.05 0.31 1.25
N SER A 138 12.80 1.08 2.02
CA SER A 138 14.03 0.61 2.66
C SER A 138 13.76 -0.61 3.56
N TYR A 139 12.75 -0.55 4.41
CA TYR A 139 12.36 -1.63 5.31
C TYR A 139 12.06 -2.94 4.56
N PHE A 140 11.26 -2.89 3.49
CA PHE A 140 10.87 -4.10 2.76
C PHE A 140 11.96 -4.64 1.81
N TYR A 141 12.83 -3.79 1.26
CA TYR A 141 13.81 -4.18 0.25
C TYR A 141 15.24 -4.36 0.81
N LEU A 142 15.72 -3.53 1.73
CA LEU A 142 17.09 -3.65 2.27
C LEU A 142 17.22 -4.83 3.24
N PHE A 143 16.25 -5.06 4.12
CA PHE A 143 16.27 -6.22 5.03
C PHE A 143 16.20 -7.56 4.29
N ARG A 144 15.67 -7.58 3.06
CA ARG A 144 15.68 -8.77 2.21
C ARG A 144 17.06 -9.06 1.63
N MET A 145 17.87 -8.04 1.34
CA MET A 145 19.23 -8.23 0.82
C MET A 145 20.17 -8.82 1.88
N VAL A 146 20.09 -8.38 3.13
CA VAL A 146 20.92 -8.88 4.24
C VAL A 146 20.70 -10.38 4.49
N ARG A 147 19.48 -10.88 4.27
CA ARG A 147 19.14 -12.29 4.50
C ARG A 147 19.62 -13.26 3.40
N HIS A 148 19.94 -12.74 2.20
CA HIS A 148 20.45 -13.52 1.07
C HIS A 148 21.98 -13.40 0.88
N GLY A 149 22.64 -12.45 1.55
CA GLY A 149 24.10 -12.27 1.50
C GLY A 149 24.92 -13.17 2.45
N ASN A 150 24.25 -13.96 3.30
CA ASN A 150 24.88 -14.89 4.26
C ASN A 150 24.59 -16.37 3.91
N GLY A 151 24.46 -16.68 2.62
CA GLY A 151 24.26 -18.04 2.11
C GLY A 151 25.55 -18.65 1.57
#